data_AF-A0A832UFZ1-F1
#
_entry.id   AF-A0A832UFZ1-F1
#
_cell.length_a   1.000
_cell.length_b   1.000
_cell.length_c   1.000
_cell.angle_alpha   90.00
_cell.angle_beta   90.00
_cell.angle_gamma   90.00
#
_symmetry.space_group_name_H-M   'P 1'
#
loop_
_entity.id
_entity.type
_entity.pdbx_description
1 polymer ?
#
loop_
_entity_poly.entity_id
_entity_poly.type
_entity_poly.pdbx_seq_one_letter_code
_entity_poly.pdbx_strand_id
1 'polypeptide(L)'
;MNAFEFVYIVFTLLLFAYLARHYVFTIAVLRAARKPKTCDASCFGNFEPSVAILIPAHNEAKVIGRLLERTTQLAYPKDKLQIVVVDDASSDTTGEISDQYANSFPFIKVIHRTEGGKGKSSAMNIGFKNSTGEIVLCLDADYYPQIDMVSKLVRLFADTAVGAVQGRVVVLNEPQNMVTRLVALERIGGYRVDQQAREDLMLIPQFGGTVGGFRRDLLERIGGWDESILAEDTDLTFRIRLGGYRVRYAG
;
A
#
# COMPACT_ATOMS: atom_id res chain seq x y z
N MET A 1 -14.94 -5.22 45.35
CA MET A 1 -15.19 -4.97 43.92
C MET A 1 -15.68 -6.26 43.29
N ASN A 2 -16.87 -6.27 42.70
CA ASN A 2 -17.41 -7.45 42.05
C ASN A 2 -16.87 -7.60 40.61
N ALA A 3 -17.11 -8.75 39.97
CA ALA A 3 -16.58 -9.03 38.63
C ALA A 3 -17.10 -8.02 37.58
N PHE A 4 -18.35 -7.56 37.72
CA PHE A 4 -18.94 -6.58 36.82
C PHE A 4 -18.26 -5.21 36.95
N GLU A 5 -18.05 -4.72 38.17
CA GLU A 5 -17.33 -3.47 38.47
C GLU A 5 -15.90 -3.52 37.94
N PHE A 6 -15.21 -4.66 38.10
CA PHE A 6 -13.86 -4.84 37.56
C PHE A 6 -13.85 -4.73 36.04
N VAL A 7 -14.71 -5.48 35.34
CA VAL A 7 -14.81 -5.44 33.87
C VAL A 7 -15.18 -4.04 33.39
N TYR A 8 -16.12 -3.37 34.06
CA TYR A 8 -16.52 -2.01 33.74
C TYR A 8 -15.36 -1.02 33.88
N ILE A 9 -14.58 -1.09 34.97
CA ILE A 9 -13.41 -0.23 35.18
C ILE A 9 -12.36 -0.50 34.11
N VAL A 10 -12.03 -1.76 33.84
CA VAL A 10 -11.05 -2.12 32.80
C VAL A 10 -11.49 -1.60 31.43
N PHE A 11 -12.75 -1.83 31.04
CA PHE A 11 -13.28 -1.35 29.78
C PHE A 11 -13.24 0.18 29.68
N THR A 12 -13.63 0.87 30.76
CA THR A 12 -13.58 2.34 30.84
C THR A 12 -12.15 2.85 30.70
N LEU A 13 -11.18 2.23 31.38
CA LEU A 13 -9.76 2.57 31.27
C LEU A 13 -9.23 2.34 29.85
N LEU A 14 -9.65 1.27 29.17
CA LEU A 14 -9.29 1.02 27.77
C LEU A 14 -9.86 2.10 26.84
N LEU A 15 -11.10 2.54 27.04
CA LEU A 15 -11.69 3.63 26.28
C LEU A 15 -10.99 4.97 26.53
N PHE A 16 -10.62 5.27 27.78
CA PHE A 16 -9.84 6.46 28.11
C PHE A 16 -8.45 6.41 27.49
N ALA A 17 -7.77 5.27 27.53
CA ALA A 17 -6.47 5.09 26.87
C ALA A 17 -6.58 5.25 25.35
N TYR A 18 -7.62 4.68 24.73
CA TYR A 18 -7.91 4.83 23.31
C TYR A 18 -8.18 6.29 22.92
N LEU A 19 -8.96 7.01 23.72
CA LEU A 19 -9.22 8.44 23.54
C LEU A 19 -7.95 9.27 23.69
N ALA A 20 -7.17 9.03 24.74
CA ALA A 20 -5.90 9.72 25.00
C ALA A 20 -4.92 9.51 23.84
N ARG A 21 -4.80 8.28 23.31
CA ARG A 21 -4.01 7.98 22.11
C ARG A 21 -4.42 8.86 20.92
N HIS A 22 -5.71 8.96 20.63
CA HIS A 22 -6.23 9.77 19.52
C HIS A 22 -5.92 11.27 19.68
N TYR A 23 -6.03 11.81 20.89
CA TYR A 23 -5.63 13.19 21.18
C TYR A 23 -4.13 13.40 20.97
N VAL A 24 -3.29 12.50 21.49
CA VAL A 24 -1.83 12.56 21.32
C VAL A 24 -1.46 12.51 19.83
N PHE A 25 -2.06 11.59 19.07
CA PHE A 25 -1.79 11.43 17.64
C PHE A 25 -2.23 12.66 16.86
N THR A 26 -3.42 13.19 17.14
CA THR A 26 -3.92 14.43 16.51
C THR A 26 -2.99 15.61 16.80
N ILE A 27 -2.56 15.80 18.05
CA ILE A 27 -1.64 16.87 18.43
C ILE A 27 -0.27 16.68 17.76
N ALA A 28 0.24 15.46 17.68
CA ALA A 28 1.51 15.15 17.03
C ALA A 28 1.48 15.57 15.55
N VAL A 29 0.45 15.16 14.81
CA VAL A 29 0.27 15.51 13.39
C VAL A 29 0.11 17.02 13.21
N LEU A 30 -0.71 17.67 14.04
CA LEU A 30 -0.90 19.13 13.96
C LEU A 30 0.38 19.91 14.27
N ARG A 31 1.23 19.41 15.19
CA ARG A 31 2.54 20.01 15.48
C ARG A 31 3.54 19.77 14.35
N ALA A 32 3.57 18.56 13.79
CA ALA A 32 4.45 18.22 12.67
C ALA A 32 4.08 19.02 11.41
N ALA A 33 2.79 19.20 11.13
CA ALA A 33 2.30 19.99 10.01
C ALA A 33 2.69 21.48 10.07
N ARG A 34 2.98 22.02 11.27
CA ARG A 34 3.47 23.38 11.46
C ARG A 34 4.98 23.51 11.25
N LYS A 35 5.73 22.40 11.29
CA LYS A 35 7.15 22.43 10.98
C LYS A 35 7.31 22.45 9.45
N PRO A 36 8.21 23.28 8.90
CA PRO A 36 8.61 23.09 7.52
C PRO A 36 9.12 21.66 7.37
N LYS A 37 8.65 20.93 6.35
CA LYS A 37 9.15 19.59 6.06
C LYS A 37 10.61 19.71 5.62
N THR A 38 11.54 19.66 6.57
CA THR A 38 12.98 19.62 6.31
C THR A 38 13.37 18.20 5.94
N CYS A 39 12.98 17.80 4.73
CA CYS A 39 13.67 16.78 3.97
C CYS A 39 13.74 17.36 2.58
N ASP A 40 14.84 18.07 2.33
CA ASP A 40 15.14 18.62 1.03
C ASP A 40 15.06 17.50 -0.01
N ALA A 41 14.37 17.78 -1.11
CA ALA A 41 14.38 16.93 -2.29
C ALA A 41 15.81 16.71 -2.85
N SER A 42 16.82 17.42 -2.32
CA SER A 42 18.23 17.30 -2.66
C SER A 42 19.05 16.34 -1.77
N CYS A 43 18.53 15.89 -0.60
CA CYS A 43 19.30 15.04 0.32
C CYS A 43 19.48 13.60 -0.16
N PHE A 44 18.56 13.13 -0.99
CA PHE A 44 18.65 11.86 -1.69
C PHE A 44 18.76 12.26 -3.15
N GLY A 45 19.90 12.02 -3.81
CA GLY A 45 20.09 12.34 -5.22
C GLY A 45 19.07 11.63 -6.13
N ASN A 46 19.40 11.39 -7.40
CA ASN A 46 18.52 10.65 -8.32
C ASN A 46 18.37 9.15 -7.91
N PHE A 47 17.82 8.85 -6.73
CA PHE A 47 17.47 7.51 -6.28
C PHE A 47 16.24 7.06 -7.06
N GLU A 48 16.51 6.34 -8.14
CA GLU A 48 15.52 5.94 -9.12
C GLU A 48 15.76 4.46 -9.46
N PRO A 49 15.39 3.55 -8.54
CA PRO A 49 15.56 2.11 -8.71
C PRO A 49 14.62 1.55 -9.78
N SER A 50 14.88 0.32 -10.23
CA SER A 50 13.87 -0.42 -10.98
C SER A 50 12.65 -0.76 -10.10
N VAL A 51 11.45 -0.68 -10.67
CA VAL A 51 10.18 -0.83 -9.95
C VAL A 51 9.29 -1.84 -10.66
N ALA A 52 8.78 -2.80 -9.90
CA ALA A 52 7.69 -3.67 -10.33
C ALA A 52 6.42 -3.29 -9.58
N ILE A 53 5.33 -3.01 -10.30
CA ILE A 53 4.00 -2.79 -9.74
C ILE A 53 3.18 -4.05 -9.98
N LEU A 54 2.77 -4.71 -8.91
CA LEU A 54 1.93 -5.91 -8.94
C LEU A 54 0.46 -5.50 -8.80
N ILE A 55 -0.37 -6.01 -9.70
CA ILE A 55 -1.81 -5.74 -9.76
C ILE A 55 -2.56 -7.08 -9.80
N PRO A 56 -2.98 -7.63 -8.65
CA PRO A 56 -3.86 -8.79 -8.64
C PRO A 56 -5.27 -8.36 -9.07
N ALA A 57 -5.89 -9.12 -9.98
CA ALA A 57 -7.22 -8.80 -10.51
C ALA A 57 -8.08 -10.06 -10.62
N HIS A 58 -9.35 -9.98 -10.21
CA HIS A 58 -10.35 -11.04 -10.38
C HIS A 58 -11.72 -10.42 -10.63
N ASN A 59 -12.24 -10.52 -11.86
CA ASN A 59 -13.51 -9.90 -12.27
C ASN A 59 -13.56 -8.36 -12.07
N GLU A 60 -12.52 -7.67 -12.54
CA GLU A 60 -12.29 -6.24 -12.40
C GLU A 60 -12.51 -5.44 -13.69
N ALA A 61 -13.26 -5.98 -14.66
CA ALA A 61 -13.42 -5.38 -16.00
C ALA A 61 -13.94 -3.94 -15.96
N LYS A 62 -14.68 -3.57 -14.91
CA LYS A 62 -15.24 -2.22 -14.73
C LYS A 62 -14.20 -1.15 -14.37
N VAL A 63 -13.05 -1.54 -13.82
CA VAL A 63 -12.08 -0.61 -13.24
C VAL A 63 -10.65 -0.80 -13.77
N ILE A 64 -10.26 -2.01 -14.16
CA ILE A 64 -8.87 -2.35 -14.52
C ILE A 64 -8.35 -1.50 -15.69
N GLY A 65 -9.18 -1.24 -16.72
CA GLY A 65 -8.77 -0.43 -17.87
C GLY A 65 -8.39 1.00 -17.47
N ARG A 66 -9.11 1.59 -16.51
CA ARG A 66 -8.81 2.93 -15.99
C ARG A 66 -7.50 2.96 -15.20
N LEU A 67 -7.22 1.92 -14.41
CA LEU A 67 -5.94 1.78 -13.70
C LEU A 67 -4.80 1.66 -14.70
N LEU A 68 -4.89 0.75 -15.67
CA LEU A 68 -3.83 0.50 -16.65
C LEU A 68 -3.54 1.74 -17.48
N GLU A 69 -4.56 2.44 -17.98
CA GLU A 69 -4.39 3.73 -18.65
C GLU A 69 -3.63 4.74 -17.77
N ARG A 70 -3.94 4.82 -16.48
CA ARG A 70 -3.19 5.70 -15.56
C ARG A 70 -1.76 5.24 -15.33
N THR A 71 -1.46 3.94 -15.37
CA THR A 71 -0.07 3.45 -15.26
C THR A 71 0.80 3.89 -16.44
N THR A 72 0.22 4.04 -17.65
CA THR A 72 0.94 4.55 -18.83
C THR A 72 1.40 6.00 -18.62
N GLN A 73 0.65 6.76 -17.82
CA GLN A 73 0.86 8.17 -17.55
C GLN A 73 1.76 8.45 -16.33
N LEU A 74 2.20 7.43 -15.60
CA LEU A 74 3.11 7.59 -14.46
C LEU A 74 4.41 8.29 -14.87
N ALA A 75 4.79 9.34 -14.14
CA ALA A 75 6.03 10.09 -14.31
C ALA A 75 7.22 9.35 -13.69
N TYR A 76 7.59 8.24 -14.32
CA TYR A 76 8.74 7.40 -13.99
C TYR A 76 9.33 6.80 -15.29
N PRO A 77 10.65 6.59 -15.40
CA PRO A 77 11.24 6.02 -16.61
C PRO A 77 10.66 4.64 -16.93
N LYS A 78 10.18 4.47 -18.16
CA LYS A 78 9.46 3.25 -18.59
C LYS A 78 10.37 2.04 -18.72
N ASP A 79 11.65 2.25 -18.97
CA ASP A 79 12.72 1.24 -18.97
C ASP A 79 13.04 0.71 -17.56
N LYS A 80 12.66 1.45 -16.51
CA LYS A 80 12.78 1.05 -15.11
C LYS A 80 11.46 0.65 -14.45
N LEU A 81 10.37 0.69 -15.20
CA LEU A 81 9.04 0.37 -14.70
C LEU A 81 8.59 -0.96 -15.30
N GLN A 82 8.00 -1.81 -14.47
CA GLN A 82 7.33 -3.02 -14.87
C GLN A 82 5.95 -3.05 -14.21
N ILE A 83 4.88 -3.22 -14.99
CA ILE A 83 3.54 -3.45 -14.49
C ILE A 83 3.23 -4.94 -14.70
N VAL A 84 2.88 -5.65 -13.64
CA VAL A 84 2.54 -7.07 -13.70
C VAL A 84 1.11 -7.23 -13.22
N VAL A 85 0.21 -7.45 -14.17
CA VAL A 85 -1.17 -7.82 -13.89
C VAL A 85 -1.25 -9.33 -13.72
N VAL A 86 -1.85 -9.77 -12.62
CA VAL A 86 -2.15 -11.18 -12.38
C VAL A 86 -3.66 -11.34 -12.45
N ASP A 87 -4.14 -11.84 -13.60
CA ASP A 87 -5.53 -12.20 -13.79
C ASP A 87 -5.79 -13.55 -13.13
N ASP A 88 -6.48 -13.51 -12.00
CA ASP A 88 -6.75 -14.64 -11.11
C ASP A 88 -7.94 -15.49 -11.61
N ALA A 89 -7.87 -15.94 -12.87
CA ALA A 89 -8.92 -16.69 -13.54
C ALA A 89 -10.27 -15.92 -13.57
N SER A 90 -10.26 -14.68 -14.07
CA SER A 90 -11.49 -13.91 -14.25
C SER A 90 -12.44 -14.59 -15.26
N SER A 91 -13.73 -14.44 -15.00
CA SER A 91 -14.83 -14.91 -15.88
C SER A 91 -15.42 -13.81 -16.76
N ASP A 92 -15.01 -12.56 -16.54
CA ASP A 92 -15.39 -11.39 -17.34
C ASP A 92 -14.24 -10.96 -18.28
N THR A 93 -14.34 -9.78 -18.86
CA THR A 93 -13.35 -9.26 -19.82
C THR A 93 -12.10 -8.65 -19.17
N THR A 94 -11.83 -8.90 -17.88
CA THR A 94 -10.65 -8.37 -17.17
C THR A 94 -9.34 -8.75 -17.86
N GLY A 95 -9.19 -10.03 -18.21
CA GLY A 95 -8.02 -10.54 -18.91
C GLY A 95 -7.85 -9.90 -20.28
N GLU A 96 -8.92 -9.87 -21.08
CA GLU A 96 -8.94 -9.27 -22.42
C GLU A 96 -8.54 -7.78 -22.41
N ILE A 97 -9.10 -7.00 -21.47
CA ILE A 97 -8.74 -5.59 -21.30
C ILE A 97 -7.26 -5.47 -20.96
N SER A 98 -6.76 -6.31 -20.04
CA SER A 98 -5.35 -6.27 -19.62
C SER A 98 -4.40 -6.58 -20.78
N ASP A 99 -4.74 -7.56 -21.62
CA ASP A 99 -3.96 -7.94 -22.80
C ASP A 99 -3.86 -6.83 -23.83
N GLN A 100 -4.93 -6.04 -24.03
CA GLN A 100 -4.91 -4.89 -24.94
C GLN A 100 -3.82 -3.87 -24.53
N TYR A 101 -3.66 -3.62 -23.22
CA TYR A 101 -2.61 -2.76 -22.71
C TYR A 101 -1.23 -3.40 -22.81
N ALA A 102 -1.08 -4.69 -22.50
CA ALA A 102 0.21 -5.37 -22.64
C ALA A 102 0.72 -5.43 -24.10
N ASN A 103 -0.19 -5.58 -25.07
CA ASN A 103 0.13 -5.51 -26.49
C ASN A 103 0.58 -4.12 -26.94
N SER A 104 0.12 -3.07 -26.27
CA SER A 104 0.42 -1.66 -26.60
C SER A 104 1.64 -1.10 -25.85
N PHE A 105 1.93 -1.63 -24.66
CA PHE A 105 2.93 -1.10 -23.75
C PHE A 105 3.87 -2.22 -23.27
N PRO A 106 5.12 -2.28 -23.78
CA PRO A 106 6.06 -3.38 -23.49
C PRO A 106 6.44 -3.58 -22.01
N PHE A 107 6.24 -2.55 -21.19
CA PHE A 107 6.50 -2.61 -19.75
C PHE A 107 5.31 -3.19 -18.96
N ILE A 108 4.19 -3.52 -19.61
CA ILE A 108 3.03 -4.17 -19.01
C ILE A 108 3.02 -5.65 -19.38
N LYS A 109 2.94 -6.52 -18.38
CA LYS A 109 2.85 -7.98 -18.53
C LYS A 109 1.58 -8.47 -17.85
N VAL A 110 0.86 -9.37 -18.52
CA VAL A 110 -0.29 -10.07 -17.93
C VAL A 110 0.07 -11.52 -17.68
N ILE A 111 -0.38 -12.04 -16.54
CA ILE A 111 -0.26 -13.45 -16.17
C ILE A 111 -1.67 -13.96 -15.91
N HIS A 112 -2.16 -14.84 -16.78
CA HIS A 112 -3.43 -15.52 -16.57
C HIS A 112 -3.22 -16.79 -15.76
N ARG A 113 -3.95 -16.92 -14.67
CA ARG A 113 -4.03 -18.16 -13.90
C ARG A 113 -5.12 -19.04 -14.46
N THR A 114 -4.85 -20.33 -14.55
CA THR A 114 -5.86 -21.33 -14.93
C THR A 114 -6.84 -21.62 -13.79
N GLU A 115 -6.38 -21.49 -12.54
CA GLU A 115 -7.17 -21.66 -11.34
C GLU A 115 -6.96 -20.46 -10.39
N GLY A 116 -8.04 -19.74 -10.14
CA GLY A 116 -8.10 -18.59 -9.23
C GLY A 116 -8.67 -18.92 -7.87
N GLY A 117 -9.03 -17.88 -7.11
CA GLY A 117 -9.79 -18.01 -5.86
C GLY A 117 -8.97 -18.44 -4.65
N LYS A 118 -7.63 -18.45 -4.77
CA LYS A 118 -6.70 -18.72 -3.66
C LYS A 118 -6.29 -17.46 -2.89
N GLY A 119 -7.08 -16.39 -3.03
CA GLY A 119 -6.86 -15.11 -2.37
C GLY A 119 -5.76 -14.25 -3.01
N LYS A 120 -5.73 -12.99 -2.59
CA LYS A 120 -4.82 -11.96 -3.10
C LYS A 120 -3.35 -12.33 -2.93
N SER A 121 -2.96 -12.88 -1.76
CA SER A 121 -1.59 -13.30 -1.47
C SER A 121 -1.01 -14.25 -2.53
N SER A 122 -1.82 -15.19 -3.01
CA SER A 122 -1.40 -16.17 -4.03
C SER A 122 -1.11 -15.49 -5.37
N ALA A 123 -1.99 -14.58 -5.80
CA ALA A 123 -1.79 -13.78 -7.01
C ALA A 123 -0.56 -12.86 -6.88
N MET A 124 -0.38 -12.23 -5.72
CA MET A 124 0.79 -11.38 -5.41
C MET A 124 2.10 -12.17 -5.50
N ASN A 125 2.17 -13.38 -4.92
CA ASN A 125 3.34 -14.24 -5.00
C ASN A 125 3.68 -14.64 -6.45
N ILE A 126 2.68 -14.91 -7.28
CA ILE A 126 2.86 -15.22 -8.71
C ILE A 126 3.43 -14.02 -9.46
N GLY A 127 2.86 -12.82 -9.25
CA GLY A 127 3.35 -11.58 -9.83
C GLY A 127 4.78 -11.26 -9.39
N PHE A 128 5.08 -11.47 -8.10
CA PHE A 128 6.40 -11.24 -7.54
C PHE A 128 7.48 -12.14 -8.14
N LYS A 129 7.19 -13.44 -8.30
CA LYS A 129 8.09 -14.40 -8.97
C LYS A 129 8.34 -14.06 -10.44
N ASN A 130 7.42 -13.35 -11.08
CA ASN A 130 7.45 -13.01 -12.51
C ASN A 130 7.86 -11.56 -12.79
N SER A 131 8.35 -10.85 -11.77
CA SER A 131 8.82 -9.47 -11.85
C SER A 131 10.29 -9.35 -11.45
N THR A 132 10.94 -8.24 -11.82
CA THR A 132 12.39 -8.05 -11.62
C THR A 132 12.77 -6.75 -10.92
N GLY A 133 11.82 -5.86 -10.64
CA GLY A 133 12.12 -4.57 -10.01
C GLY A 133 12.73 -4.70 -8.62
N GLU A 134 13.75 -3.88 -8.32
CA GLU A 134 14.40 -3.76 -7.00
C GLU A 134 13.41 -3.35 -5.91
N ILE A 135 12.43 -2.52 -6.26
CA ILE A 135 11.29 -2.17 -5.41
C ILE A 135 10.01 -2.80 -6.00
N VAL A 136 9.25 -3.46 -5.13
CA VAL A 136 7.99 -4.12 -5.50
C VAL A 136 6.84 -3.33 -4.88
N LEU A 137 6.08 -2.64 -5.71
CA LEU A 137 4.87 -1.93 -5.32
C LEU A 137 3.63 -2.80 -5.57
N CYS A 138 2.56 -2.54 -4.82
CA CYS A 138 1.30 -3.27 -4.89
C CYS A 138 0.17 -2.26 -5.11
N LEU A 139 -0.69 -2.49 -6.10
CA LEU A 139 -1.92 -1.72 -6.31
C LEU A 139 -3.09 -2.68 -6.47
N ASP A 140 -4.22 -2.35 -5.84
CA ASP A 140 -5.49 -2.99 -6.15
C ASP A 140 -5.97 -2.57 -7.55
N ALA A 141 -6.72 -3.45 -8.22
CA ALA A 141 -7.22 -3.25 -9.58
C ALA A 141 -8.15 -2.03 -9.72
N ASP A 142 -8.79 -1.60 -8.63
CA ASP A 142 -9.70 -0.45 -8.59
C ASP A 142 -9.01 0.88 -8.26
N TYR A 143 -7.70 0.84 -7.94
CA TYR A 143 -6.95 2.02 -7.53
C TYR A 143 -6.77 3.03 -8.67
N TYR A 144 -6.61 4.30 -8.29
CA TYR A 144 -6.38 5.38 -9.22
C TYR A 144 -5.08 6.11 -8.91
N PRO A 145 -3.97 5.76 -9.58
CA PRO A 145 -2.66 6.23 -9.20
C PRO A 145 -2.44 7.71 -9.58
N GLN A 146 -1.85 8.48 -8.66
CA GLN A 146 -1.32 9.80 -8.99
C GLN A 146 -0.09 9.67 -9.88
N ILE A 147 0.08 10.61 -10.82
CA ILE A 147 1.16 10.59 -11.82
C ILE A 147 2.55 10.48 -11.17
N ASP A 148 2.77 11.13 -10.03
CA ASP A 148 4.05 11.17 -9.31
C ASP A 148 4.16 10.16 -8.15
N MET A 149 3.23 9.21 -8.05
CA MET A 149 3.15 8.28 -6.93
C MET A 149 4.41 7.42 -6.79
N VAL A 150 4.93 6.87 -7.89
CA VAL A 150 6.11 5.99 -7.87
C VAL A 150 7.29 6.73 -7.24
N SER A 151 7.65 7.91 -7.76
CA SER A 151 8.75 8.74 -7.26
C SER A 151 8.58 9.11 -5.78
N LYS A 152 7.35 9.40 -5.34
CA LYS A 152 7.04 9.70 -3.93
C LYS A 152 7.24 8.52 -3.00
N LEU A 153 6.95 7.30 -3.45
CA LEU A 153 7.11 6.08 -2.67
C LEU A 153 8.58 5.63 -2.67
N VAL A 154 9.20 5.52 -3.86
CA VAL A 154 10.55 4.94 -3.99
C VAL A 154 11.62 5.75 -3.28
N ARG A 155 11.49 7.08 -3.22
CA ARG A 155 12.47 7.95 -2.55
C ARG A 155 12.71 7.58 -1.07
N LEU A 156 11.71 7.02 -0.39
CA LEU A 156 11.87 6.60 1.01
C LEU A 156 12.74 5.35 1.17
N PHE A 157 12.89 4.57 0.10
CA PHE A 157 13.86 3.47 0.03
C PHE A 157 15.28 3.94 -0.31
N ALA A 158 15.56 5.24 -0.36
CA ALA A 158 16.95 5.70 -0.34
C ALA A 158 17.62 5.38 1.01
N ASP A 159 16.85 5.31 2.11
CA ASP A 159 17.31 4.80 3.40
C ASP A 159 17.30 3.26 3.38
N THR A 160 18.49 2.64 3.45
CA THR A 160 18.67 1.18 3.43
C THR A 160 17.99 0.46 4.60
N ALA A 161 17.69 1.16 5.70
CA ALA A 161 16.94 0.60 6.83
C ALA A 161 15.43 0.48 6.55
N VAL A 162 14.91 1.11 5.49
CA VAL A 162 13.49 1.04 5.12
C VAL A 162 13.23 -0.23 4.32
N GLY A 163 12.40 -1.12 4.88
CA GLY A 163 11.99 -2.37 4.25
C GLY A 163 10.64 -2.29 3.54
N ALA A 164 9.75 -1.40 4.00
CA ALA A 164 8.44 -1.16 3.41
C ALA A 164 8.05 0.31 3.46
N VAL A 165 7.21 0.72 2.51
CA VAL A 165 6.58 2.04 2.45
C VAL A 165 5.09 1.88 2.19
N GLN A 166 4.27 2.54 3.02
CA GLN A 166 2.85 2.70 2.81
C GLN A 166 2.56 4.11 2.30
N GLY A 167 1.80 4.24 1.22
CA GLY A 167 1.25 5.50 0.72
C GLY A 167 -0.16 5.77 1.25
N ARG A 168 -0.71 6.93 0.89
CA ARG A 168 -2.06 7.31 1.31
C ARG A 168 -3.14 6.75 0.40
N VAL A 169 -4.14 6.09 0.98
CA VAL A 169 -5.38 5.71 0.29
C VAL A 169 -6.43 6.80 0.51
N VAL A 170 -7.08 7.23 -0.57
CA VAL A 170 -8.12 8.27 -0.56
C VAL A 170 -9.33 7.75 -1.33
N VAL A 171 -10.53 8.05 -0.82
CA VAL A 171 -11.79 7.65 -1.46
C VAL A 171 -12.06 8.55 -2.66
N LEU A 172 -11.98 7.98 -3.87
CA LEU A 172 -12.15 8.73 -5.11
C LEU A 172 -13.56 9.33 -5.27
N ASN A 173 -14.58 8.64 -4.76
CA ASN A 173 -15.97 8.98 -4.95
C ASN A 173 -16.62 9.61 -3.71
N GLU A 174 -15.83 10.19 -2.79
CA GLU A 174 -16.31 10.81 -1.56
C GLU A 174 -17.59 11.65 -1.73
N PRO A 175 -17.69 12.64 -2.64
CA PRO A 175 -18.80 13.58 -2.61
C PRO A 175 -20.12 12.99 -3.10
N GLN A 176 -20.16 11.73 -3.57
CA GLN A 176 -21.33 11.14 -4.21
C GLN A 176 -22.51 10.95 -3.25
N ASN A 177 -22.29 10.45 -2.03
CA ASN A 177 -23.36 10.18 -1.07
C ASN A 177 -22.85 10.10 0.37
N MET A 178 -23.77 9.87 1.32
CA MET A 178 -23.42 9.79 2.74
C MET A 178 -22.48 8.64 3.07
N VAL A 179 -22.64 7.47 2.42
CA VAL A 179 -21.80 6.29 2.67
C VAL A 179 -20.36 6.59 2.24
N THR A 180 -20.17 7.15 1.03
CA THR A 180 -18.82 7.48 0.52
C THR A 180 -18.14 8.54 1.39
N ARG A 181 -18.89 9.49 1.94
CA ARG A 181 -18.37 10.48 2.91
C ARG A 181 -17.96 9.87 4.24
N LEU A 182 -18.73 8.90 4.77
CA LEU A 182 -18.37 8.19 5.99
C LEU A 182 -17.12 7.33 5.80
N VAL A 183 -17.00 6.63 4.66
CA VAL A 183 -15.78 5.88 4.31
C VAL A 183 -14.59 6.84 4.15
N ALA A 184 -14.78 7.99 3.53
CA ALA A 184 -13.72 8.99 3.41
C ALA A 184 -13.27 9.52 4.78
N LEU A 185 -14.19 9.76 5.70
CA LEU A 185 -13.88 10.18 7.07
C LEU A 185 -13.06 9.11 7.80
N GLU A 186 -13.44 7.83 7.68
CA GLU A 186 -12.66 6.70 8.23
C GLU A 186 -11.25 6.68 7.64
N ARG A 187 -11.12 6.79 6.32
CA ARG A 187 -9.81 6.80 5.64
C ARG A 187 -8.97 8.02 6.03
N ILE A 188 -9.58 9.19 6.22
CA ILE A 188 -8.88 10.38 6.72
C ILE A 188 -8.34 10.14 8.13
N GLY A 189 -9.16 9.60 9.04
CA GLY A 189 -8.72 9.24 10.39
C GLY A 189 -7.57 8.23 10.37
N GLY A 190 -7.71 7.14 9.62
CA GLY A 190 -6.69 6.09 9.53
C GLY A 190 -5.38 6.58 8.90
N TYR A 191 -5.44 7.20 7.72
CA TYR A 191 -4.23 7.54 6.98
C TYR A 191 -3.66 8.92 7.33
N ARG A 192 -4.48 9.97 7.40
CA ARG A 192 -3.95 11.34 7.64
C ARG A 192 -3.65 11.61 9.10
N VAL A 193 -4.29 10.90 10.02
CA VAL A 193 -4.04 11.05 11.46
C VAL A 193 -3.23 9.87 11.98
N ASP A 194 -3.77 8.65 11.95
CA ASP A 194 -3.13 7.52 12.63
C ASP A 194 -1.78 7.10 12.02
N GLN A 195 -1.71 6.93 10.69
CA GLN A 195 -0.46 6.55 10.01
C GLN A 195 0.58 7.67 10.05
N GLN A 196 0.14 8.92 9.84
CA GLN A 196 1.03 10.08 9.93
C GLN A 196 1.58 10.27 11.35
N ALA A 197 0.75 10.11 12.38
CA ALA A 197 1.22 10.18 13.76
C ALA A 197 2.22 9.07 14.08
N ARG A 198 1.99 7.85 13.59
CA ARG A 198 2.93 6.72 13.76
C ARG A 198 4.29 7.04 13.13
N GLU A 199 4.30 7.65 11.96
CA GLU A 199 5.52 8.13 11.29
C GLU A 199 6.21 9.24 12.09
N ASP A 200 5.46 10.29 12.46
CA ASP A 200 6.01 11.47 13.15
C ASP A 200 6.55 11.14 14.55
N LEU A 201 5.99 10.10 15.20
CA LEU A 201 6.39 9.63 16.53
C LEU A 201 7.38 8.46 16.47
N MET A 202 7.90 8.09 15.30
CA MET A 202 8.83 6.97 15.10
C MET A 202 8.28 5.63 15.63
N LEU A 203 6.96 5.44 15.57
CA LEU A 203 6.27 4.19 15.86
C LEU A 203 6.28 3.28 14.62
N ILE A 204 5.32 2.36 14.53
CA ILE A 204 5.18 1.43 13.40
C ILE A 204 3.95 1.85 12.60
N PRO A 205 4.12 2.53 11.45
CA PRO A 205 3.12 2.59 10.41
C PRO A 205 2.79 1.19 9.89
N GLN A 206 1.55 0.98 9.49
CA GLN A 206 1.09 -0.28 8.93
C GLN A 206 1.14 -0.24 7.39
N PHE A 207 1.60 -1.32 6.76
CA PHE A 207 1.31 -1.52 5.34
C PHE A 207 -0.12 -2.07 5.21
N GLY A 208 -0.94 -1.41 4.39
CA GLY A 208 -2.39 -1.63 4.28
C GLY A 208 -2.82 -2.29 2.99
N GLY A 209 -1.97 -3.16 2.43
CA GLY A 209 -2.30 -4.03 1.30
C GLY A 209 -2.23 -3.39 -0.09
N THR A 210 -2.17 -2.08 -0.20
CA THR A 210 -2.22 -1.35 -1.47
C THR A 210 -1.52 0.00 -1.37
N VAL A 211 -1.11 0.56 -2.51
CA VAL A 211 -0.46 1.88 -2.61
C VAL A 211 0.77 1.93 -1.72
N GLY A 212 1.73 1.08 -2.01
CA GLY A 212 2.96 0.97 -1.24
C GLY A 212 3.75 -0.21 -1.73
N GLY A 213 4.82 -0.55 -1.04
CA GLY A 213 5.64 -1.67 -1.44
C GLY A 213 6.81 -1.95 -0.53
N PHE A 214 7.73 -2.73 -1.09
CA PHE A 214 8.79 -3.40 -0.35
C PHE A 214 10.09 -3.40 -1.14
N ARG A 215 11.20 -3.55 -0.44
CA ARG A 215 12.43 -3.99 -1.11
C ARG A 215 12.28 -5.44 -1.55
N ARG A 216 12.70 -5.74 -2.78
CA ARG A 216 12.69 -7.11 -3.31
C ARG A 216 13.51 -8.05 -2.44
N ASP A 217 14.77 -7.71 -2.15
CA ASP A 217 15.69 -8.59 -1.43
C ASP A 217 15.15 -8.98 -0.04
N LEU A 218 14.52 -8.04 0.65
CA LEU A 218 13.83 -8.30 1.92
C LEU A 218 12.63 -9.22 1.71
N LEU A 219 11.80 -8.94 0.71
CA LEU A 219 10.61 -9.74 0.41
C LEU A 219 10.96 -11.19 0.04
N GLU A 220 12.05 -11.41 -0.68
CA GLU A 220 12.62 -12.73 -0.97
C GLU A 220 13.07 -13.44 0.31
N ARG A 221 13.79 -12.74 1.19
CA ARG A 221 14.27 -13.30 2.48
C ARG A 221 13.13 -13.72 3.42
N ILE A 222 12.04 -12.97 3.44
CA ILE A 222 10.87 -13.28 4.29
C ILE A 222 9.86 -14.22 3.62
N GLY A 223 10.11 -14.64 2.38
CA GLY A 223 9.29 -15.63 1.66
C GLY A 223 8.04 -15.08 0.98
N GLY A 224 7.93 -13.77 0.75
CA GLY A 224 6.77 -13.15 0.10
C GLY A 224 5.54 -13.06 1.02
N TRP A 225 4.35 -13.14 0.43
CA TRP A 225 3.07 -13.12 1.15
C TRP A 225 2.73 -14.52 1.66
N ASP A 226 2.29 -14.62 2.92
CA ASP A 226 1.77 -15.88 3.44
C ASP A 226 0.34 -16.10 2.90
N GLU A 227 0.13 -17.18 2.14
CA GLU A 227 -1.16 -17.51 1.52
C GLU A 227 -2.18 -18.07 2.51
N SER A 228 -1.75 -18.45 3.72
CA SER A 228 -2.63 -18.93 4.79
C SER A 228 -3.20 -17.81 5.66
N ILE A 229 -2.69 -16.58 5.53
CA ILE A 229 -3.07 -15.43 6.34
C ILE A 229 -4.00 -14.50 5.55
N LEU A 230 -5.18 -14.19 6.12
CA LEU A 230 -6.15 -13.28 5.50
C LEU A 230 -5.74 -11.79 5.61
N ALA A 231 -4.99 -11.43 6.64
CA ALA A 231 -4.45 -10.08 6.85
C ALA A 231 -2.96 -10.07 6.48
N GLU A 232 -2.65 -10.39 5.24
CA GLU A 232 -1.28 -10.61 4.73
C GLU A 232 -0.40 -9.35 4.84
N ASP A 233 -1.04 -8.18 4.78
CA ASP A 233 -0.41 -6.87 4.88
C ASP A 233 0.12 -6.56 6.29
N THR A 234 -0.66 -6.95 7.29
CA THR A 234 -0.37 -6.81 8.71
C THR A 234 0.72 -7.80 9.11
N ASP A 235 0.62 -9.04 8.65
CA ASP A 235 1.67 -10.04 8.82
C ASP A 235 3.01 -9.55 8.23
N LEU A 236 3.02 -9.07 6.98
CA LEU A 236 4.22 -8.50 6.36
C LEU A 236 4.79 -7.33 7.15
N THR A 237 3.94 -6.43 7.65
CA THR A 237 4.36 -5.30 8.50
C THR A 237 5.17 -5.80 9.70
N PHE A 238 4.69 -6.83 10.39
CA PHE A 238 5.37 -7.40 11.56
C PHE A 238 6.63 -8.18 11.18
N ARG A 239 6.60 -9.02 10.14
CA ARG A 239 7.78 -9.77 9.67
C ARG A 239 8.92 -8.83 9.29
N ILE A 240 8.63 -7.72 8.63
CA ILE A 240 9.60 -6.69 8.26
C ILE A 240 10.20 -6.03 9.50
N ARG A 241 9.36 -5.68 10.48
CA ARG A 241 9.83 -5.05 11.72
C ARG A 241 10.68 -6.01 12.56
N LEU A 242 10.28 -7.26 12.67
CA LEU A 242 11.02 -8.32 13.36
C LEU A 242 12.35 -8.65 12.64
N GLY A 243 12.39 -8.49 11.32
CA GLY A 243 13.61 -8.56 10.52
C GLY A 243 14.57 -7.37 10.69
N GLY A 244 14.26 -6.41 11.57
CA GLY A 244 15.14 -5.26 11.88
C GLY A 244 14.93 -4.04 10.97
N TYR A 245 14.01 -4.10 10.02
CA TYR A 245 13.74 -3.00 9.08
C TYR A 245 12.67 -2.04 9.61
N ARG A 246 12.57 -0.88 8.97
CA ARG A 246 11.54 0.14 9.23
C ARG A 246 10.43 0.05 8.18
N VAL A 247 9.21 0.31 8.62
CA VAL A 247 8.06 0.61 7.75
C VAL A 247 7.84 2.11 7.80
N ARG A 248 7.75 2.76 6.65
CA ARG A 248 7.59 4.22 6.54
C ARG A 248 6.24 4.57 5.93
N TYR A 249 5.74 5.75 6.26
CA TYR A 249 4.52 6.28 5.66
C TYR A 249 4.79 7.51 4.78
N ALA A 250 4.26 7.49 3.56
CA ALA A 250 4.25 8.60 2.62
C ALA A 250 2.86 9.26 2.60
N GLY A 251 2.69 10.27 3.45
CA GLY A 251 1.42 11.02 3.63
C GLY A 251 1.10 12.08 2.59
#